data_AF-A0A9J5XRP4-F1
#
_entry.id   AF-A0A9J5XRP4-F1
#
_cell.length_a   1.000
_cell.length_b   1.000
_cell.length_c   1.000
_cell.angle_alpha   90.00
_cell.angle_beta   90.00
_cell.angle_gamma   90.00
#
_symmetry.space_group_name_H-M   'P 1'
#
loop_
_entity.id
_entity.type
_entity.pdbx_description
1 polymer ?
#
loop_
_entity_poly.entity_id
_entity_poly.type
_entity_poly.pdbx_seq_one_letter_code
_entity_poly.pdbx_strand_id
1 'polypeptide(L)'
;MKKDPKTKSLYGQELLDLIEKMIQEYCITPQKGIIADSSVRYIAQKISIQEGNEEEMIKNYLEEVKRYLLLNITQYEKSDTSMRSEISDDVTEDIQEAHPDQ
;
A
#
# COMPACT_ATOMS: atom_id res chain seq x y z
N MET A 1 23.72 34.31 36.48
CA MET A 1 22.60 33.47 36.04
C MET A 1 23.04 32.64 34.86
N LYS A 2 23.18 31.32 35.03
CA LYS A 2 23.44 30.38 33.93
C LYS A 2 22.13 30.28 33.14
N LYS A 3 22.16 30.56 31.84
CA LYS A 3 20.98 30.40 30.97
C LYS A 3 20.83 28.91 30.67
N ASP A 4 19.72 28.30 31.07
CA ASP A 4 19.39 26.91 30.75
C ASP A 4 19.32 26.71 29.22
N PRO A 5 20.03 25.71 28.65
CA PRO A 5 19.97 25.41 27.22
C PRO A 5 18.74 24.55 26.92
N LYS A 6 17.54 25.07 27.17
CA LYS A 6 16.27 24.43 26.78
C LYS A 6 15.44 25.39 25.94
N THR A 7 15.95 25.74 24.76
CA THR A 7 15.14 26.39 23.72
C THR A 7 15.74 26.25 22.32
N LYS A 8 16.52 25.19 22.08
CA LYS A 8 16.82 24.78 20.71
C LYS A 8 15.76 23.79 20.33
N SER A 9 14.81 24.20 19.47
CA SER A 9 13.93 23.27 18.78
C SER A 9 14.79 22.15 18.21
N LEU A 10 14.41 20.89 18.48
CA LEU A 10 15.14 19.73 17.99
C LEU A 10 15.13 19.76 16.46
N TYR A 11 16.29 19.59 15.84
CA TYR A 11 16.40 19.53 14.39
C TYR A 11 15.47 18.43 13.87
N GLY A 12 14.51 18.80 13.03
CA GLY A 12 13.49 17.88 12.49
C GLY A 12 12.16 17.85 13.24
N GLN A 13 11.96 18.62 14.31
CA GLN A 13 10.66 18.70 15.00
C GLN A 13 9.55 19.18 14.07
N GLU A 14 9.81 20.17 13.21
CA GLU A 14 8.85 20.68 12.23
C GLU A 14 8.40 19.60 11.23
N LEU A 15 9.30 18.68 10.87
CA LEU A 15 8.99 17.56 9.99
C LEU A 15 8.10 16.53 10.71
N LEU A 16 8.38 16.26 11.98
CA LEU A 16 7.56 15.36 12.80
C LEU A 16 6.16 15.94 13.01
N ASP A 17 6.05 17.23 13.33
CA ASP A 17 4.78 17.93 13.50
C ASP A 17 3.98 17.95 12.18
N LEU A 18 4.66 18.10 11.04
CA LEU A 18 4.03 18.03 9.72
C LEU A 18 3.49 16.62 9.42
N ILE A 19 4.27 15.58 9.72
CA ILE A 19 3.85 14.18 9.54
C ILE A 19 2.65 13.86 10.44
N GLU A 20 2.70 14.26 11.71
CA GLU A 20 1.60 14.08 12.65
C GLU A 20 0.31 14.76 12.16
N LYS A 21 0.43 16.01 11.67
CA LYS A 21 -0.70 16.73 11.10
C LYS A 21 -1.28 16.04 9.87
N MET A 22 -0.44 15.54 8.96
CA MET A 22 -0.92 14.78 7.81
C MET A 22 -1.65 13.50 8.23
N ILE A 23 -1.09 12.73 9.17
CA ILE A 23 -1.73 11.50 9.67
C ILE A 23 -3.10 11.81 10.27
N GLN A 24 -3.20 12.86 11.10
CA GLN A 24 -4.48 13.30 11.66
C GLN A 24 -5.47 13.72 10.58
N GLU A 25 -5.04 14.47 9.57
CA GLU A 25 -5.89 14.91 8.46
C GLU A 25 -6.44 13.72 7.65
N TYR A 26 -5.60 12.70 7.41
CA TYR A 26 -6.01 11.43 6.80
C TYR A 26 -6.98 10.62 7.68
N CYS A 27 -6.78 10.59 8.99
CA CYS A 27 -7.68 9.88 9.92
C CYS A 27 -9.04 10.58 10.07
N ILE A 28 -9.07 11.91 10.07
CA ILE A 28 -10.29 12.71 10.21
C ILE A 28 -11.09 12.71 8.90
N THR A 29 -10.41 12.66 7.77
CA THR A 29 -11.04 12.70 6.45
C THR A 29 -10.50 11.57 5.58
N PRO A 30 -11.14 10.39 5.56
CA PRO A 30 -10.84 9.39 4.55
C PRO A 30 -11.26 9.99 3.20
N GLN A 31 -10.29 10.56 2.48
CA GLN A 31 -10.44 11.19 1.16
C GLN A 31 -11.76 11.95 1.00
N LYS A 32 -11.76 13.21 1.48
CA LYS A 32 -12.75 14.20 1.04
C LYS A 32 -12.69 14.25 -0.48
N GLY A 33 -13.66 13.62 -1.12
CA GLY A 33 -13.54 13.20 -2.49
C GLY A 33 -13.72 11.68 -2.57
N ILE A 34 -14.88 11.16 -2.18
CA ILE A 34 -15.89 10.86 -3.21
C ILE A 34 -15.81 11.86 -4.38
N ILE A 35 -14.70 11.84 -5.12
CA ILE A 35 -14.72 12.22 -6.53
C ILE A 35 -15.87 11.37 -7.04
N ALA A 36 -16.85 11.98 -7.69
CA ALA A 36 -17.89 11.24 -8.38
C ALA A 36 -17.17 10.33 -9.37
N ASP A 37 -16.82 9.14 -8.89
CA ASP A 37 -15.91 8.23 -9.52
C ASP A 37 -16.53 7.94 -10.88
N SER A 38 -15.71 7.88 -11.92
CA SER A 38 -16.22 7.65 -13.27
C SER A 38 -17.08 6.39 -13.31
N SER A 39 -16.76 5.42 -12.44
CA SER A 39 -17.52 4.22 -12.13
C SER A 39 -18.94 4.49 -11.59
N VAL A 40 -19.08 5.36 -10.57
CA VAL A 40 -20.37 5.73 -9.95
C VAL A 40 -21.26 6.47 -10.95
N ARG A 41 -20.66 7.36 -11.74
CA ARG A 41 -21.40 8.08 -12.79
C ARG A 41 -21.89 7.14 -13.88
N TYR A 42 -21.05 6.20 -14.30
CA TYR A 42 -21.39 5.19 -15.29
C TYR A 42 -22.53 4.29 -14.80
N ILE A 43 -22.47 3.79 -13.56
CA ILE A 43 -23.53 2.93 -13.04
C ILE A 43 -24.85 3.69 -12.84
N ALA A 44 -24.80 4.93 -12.36
CA ALA A 44 -25.98 5.79 -12.25
C ALA A 44 -26.63 6.05 -13.61
N GLN A 45 -25.83 6.30 -14.65
CA GLN A 45 -26.32 6.44 -16.02
C GLN A 45 -26.94 5.14 -16.54
N LYS A 46 -26.30 3.99 -16.29
CA LYS A 46 -26.81 2.68 -16.70
C LYS A 46 -28.15 2.36 -16.04
N ILE A 47 -28.28 2.62 -14.73
CA ILE A 47 -29.54 2.44 -13.99
C ILE A 47 -30.62 3.37 -14.55
N SER A 48 -30.29 4.65 -14.81
CA SER A 48 -31.24 5.62 -15.34
C SER A 48 -31.77 5.30 -16.75
N ILE A 49 -31.05 4.51 -17.55
CA ILE A 49 -31.45 4.14 -18.92
C ILE A 49 -32.23 2.82 -18.95
N GLN A 50 -31.97 1.92 -17.99
CA GLN A 50 -32.51 0.58 -18.00
C GLN A 50 -33.80 0.52 -17.17
N GLU A 51 -34.92 0.14 -17.79
CA GLU A 51 -36.16 -0.13 -17.04
C GLU A 51 -35.96 -1.36 -16.15
N GLY A 52 -36.14 -1.17 -14.83
CA GLY A 52 -35.93 -2.24 -13.85
C GLY A 52 -35.98 -1.74 -12.41
N ASN A 53 -35.75 -2.65 -11.46
CA ASN A 53 -35.62 -2.29 -10.05
C ASN A 53 -34.23 -1.70 -9.80
N GLU A 54 -34.17 -0.39 -9.57
CA GLU A 54 -32.93 0.35 -9.31
C GLU A 54 -32.14 -0.24 -8.14
N GLU A 55 -32.84 -0.65 -7.07
CA GLU A 55 -32.23 -1.17 -5.84
C GLU A 55 -31.56 -2.54 -6.07
N GLU A 56 -32.19 -3.39 -6.90
CA GLU A 56 -31.62 -4.67 -7.31
C GLU A 56 -30.37 -4.47 -8.18
N MET A 57 -30.40 -3.51 -9.10
CA MET A 57 -29.25 -3.19 -9.96
C MET A 57 -28.06 -2.67 -9.16
N ILE A 58 -28.30 -1.79 -8.18
CA ILE A 58 -27.27 -1.30 -7.26
C ILE A 58 -26.66 -2.47 -6.48
N LYS A 59 -27.50 -3.37 -5.94
CA LYS A 59 -27.03 -4.53 -5.19
C LYS A 59 -26.17 -5.46 -6.05
N ASN A 60 -26.57 -5.71 -7.28
CA ASN A 60 -25.82 -6.55 -8.21
C ASN A 60 -24.44 -5.96 -8.52
N TYR A 61 -24.36 -4.65 -8.75
CA TYR A 61 -23.10 -3.95 -8.98
C TYR A 61 -22.17 -4.04 -7.75
N LEU A 62 -22.70 -3.83 -6.54
CA LEU A 62 -21.91 -3.93 -5.32
C LEU A 62 -21.33 -5.34 -5.12
N GLU A 63 -22.12 -6.38 -5.37
CA GLU A 63 -21.64 -7.77 -5.28
C GLU A 63 -20.56 -8.09 -6.33
N GLU A 64 -20.65 -7.51 -7.53
CA GLU A 64 -19.62 -7.65 -8.55
C GLU A 64 -18.30 -6.98 -8.16
N VAL A 65 -18.36 -5.73 -7.67
CA VAL A 65 -17.18 -5.00 -7.18
C VAL A 65 -16.51 -5.77 -6.03
N LYS A 66 -17.30 -6.30 -5.09
CA LYS A 66 -16.81 -7.12 -3.98
C LYS A 66 -16.08 -8.37 -4.47
N ARG A 67 -16.66 -9.12 -5.42
CA ARG A 67 -16.02 -10.32 -6.01
C ARG A 67 -14.71 -9.97 -6.70
N TYR A 68 -14.69 -8.91 -7.50
CA TYR A 68 -13.51 -8.47 -8.23
C TYR A 68 -12.37 -8.08 -7.30
N LEU A 69 -12.68 -7.34 -6.23
CA LEU A 69 -11.69 -6.94 -5.23
C LEU A 69 -11.09 -8.14 -4.50
N LEU A 70 -11.92 -9.09 -4.05
CA LEU A 70 -11.47 -10.33 -3.40
C LEU A 70 -10.57 -11.17 -4.30
N LEU A 71 -10.93 -11.27 -5.58
CA LEU A 71 -10.12 -11.99 -6.56
C LEU A 71 -8.73 -11.37 -6.71
N ASN A 72 -8.65 -10.05 -6.85
CA ASN A 72 -7.38 -9.36 -7.02
C ASN A 72 -6.49 -9.44 -5.77
N ILE A 73 -7.06 -9.31 -4.56
CA ILE A 73 -6.29 -9.48 -3.31
C ILE A 73 -5.66 -10.87 -3.25
N THR A 74 -6.44 -11.90 -3.58
CA THR A 74 -5.95 -13.29 -3.61
C THR A 74 -4.85 -13.50 -4.65
N GLN A 75 -4.84 -12.72 -5.74
CA GLN A 75 -3.78 -12.78 -6.75
C GLN A 75 -2.50 -12.08 -6.28
N TYR A 76 -2.60 -10.92 -5.63
CA TYR A 76 -1.44 -10.22 -5.08
C TYR A 76 -0.72 -11.02 -3.98
N GLU A 77 -1.48 -11.71 -3.12
CA GLU A 77 -0.92 -12.62 -2.12
C GLU A 77 -0.06 -13.74 -2.74
N LYS A 78 -0.42 -14.20 -3.95
CA LYS A 78 0.31 -15.24 -4.68
C LYS A 78 1.47 -14.71 -5.52
N SER A 79 1.47 -13.43 -5.86
CA SER A 79 2.54 -12.80 -6.66
C SER A 79 3.74 -12.35 -5.80
N ASP A 80 3.54 -12.13 -4.50
CA ASP A 80 4.62 -11.70 -3.58
C ASP A 80 5.66 -12.81 -3.28
N THR A 81 5.40 -14.05 -3.70
CA THR A 81 6.38 -15.15 -3.58
C THR A 81 7.46 -15.13 -4.68
N SER A 82 7.40 -14.23 -5.65
CA SER A 82 8.27 -14.23 -6.84
C SER A 82 9.66 -13.57 -6.64
N MET A 83 9.96 -13.00 -5.47
CA MET A 83 11.28 -12.40 -5.17
C MET A 83 12.22 -13.30 -4.35
N ARG A 84 11.93 -14.60 -4.22
CA ARG A 84 12.86 -15.54 -3.58
C ARG A 84 14.01 -15.84 -4.55
N SER A 85 14.98 -14.92 -4.60
CA SER A 85 16.24 -15.11 -5.33
C SER A 85 16.96 -16.33 -4.76
N GLU A 86 17.28 -17.29 -5.62
CA GLU A 86 18.20 -18.37 -5.30
C GLU A 86 19.55 -17.73 -4.96
N ILE A 87 19.95 -17.80 -3.69
CA ILE A 87 21.33 -17.55 -3.29
C ILE A 87 22.10 -18.72 -3.86
N SER A 88 22.73 -18.49 -5.01
CA SER A 88 23.77 -19.34 -5.57
C SER A 88 24.88 -19.49 -4.53
N ASP A 89 25.00 -20.68 -3.93
CA ASP A 89 26.21 -21.08 -3.21
C ASP A 89 27.33 -21.28 -4.24
N ASP A 90 27.96 -20.17 -4.63
CA ASP A 90 29.28 -20.18 -5.25
C ASP A 90 30.24 -19.38 -4.36
N VAL A 91 30.76 -20.07 -3.35
CA VAL A 91 31.94 -19.61 -2.60
C VAL A 91 33.00 -20.69 -2.72
N THR A 92 33.79 -20.56 -3.78
CA THR A 92 35.25 -20.81 -3.82
C THR A 92 35.92 -21.17 -2.49
N GLU A 93 36.47 -22.38 -2.41
CA GLU A 93 37.67 -22.67 -1.63
C GLU A 93 38.76 -23.19 -2.58
N ASP A 94 39.42 -22.25 -3.27
CA ASP A 94 40.79 -22.45 -3.76
C ASP A 94 41.72 -22.05 -2.59
N ILE A 95 42.07 -23.03 -1.76
CA ILE A 95 43.17 -22.90 -0.79
C ILE A 95 44.23 -23.92 -1.18
N GLN A 96 45.28 -23.41 -1.82
CA GLN A 96 46.57 -24.06 -1.98
C GLN A 96 47.18 -24.35 -0.59
N GLU A 97 47.57 -25.59 -0.30
CA GLU A 97 48.64 -25.86 0.67
C GLU A 97 49.42 -27.12 0.27
N ALA A 98 50.69 -27.12 0.65
CA ALA A 98 51.81 -27.77 -0.02
C ALA A 98 52.03 -29.27 0.33
N HIS A 99 52.79 -29.90 -0.58
CA HIS A 99 53.59 -31.14 -0.48
C HIS A 99 53.89 -31.70 0.93
N PRO A 100 53.99 -33.05 1.05
CA PRO A 100 54.97 -33.66 1.92
C PRO A 100 55.92 -34.57 1.11
N ASP A 101 57.22 -34.26 1.17
CA ASP A 101 58.30 -35.24 1.04
C ASP A 101 58.96 -35.36 2.42
N GLN A 102 58.78 -36.50 3.09
CA GLN A 102 59.80 -37.23 3.88
C GLN A 102 59.23 -38.53 4.46
#